data_AF-A0A948R6T0-F1
#
_entry.id   AF-A0A948R6T0-F1
#
_cell.length_a   1.000
_cell.length_b   1.000
_cell.length_c   1.000
_cell.angle_alpha   90.00
_cell.angle_beta   90.00
_cell.angle_gamma   90.00
#
_symmetry.space_group_name_H-M   'P 1'
#
loop_
_entity.id
_entity.type
_entity.pdbx_description
1 polymer ?
#
loop_
_entity_poly.entity_id
_entity_poly.type
_entity_poly.pdbx_seq_one_letter_code
_entity_poly.pdbx_strand_id
1 'polypeptide(L)'
;MTNRIRDLRKAKGMTLADLAAACHPPTTAQTIGRLETGMRSLSLTWMNRIAAALGVDPASLMRADSADPARIVAELTATGAEALTAPRDAVLPSDLATDPDAPAPMVL
;
A
#
# COMPACT_ATOMS: atom_id res chain seq x y z
N MET A 1 -13.21 -0.16 -3.08
CA MET A 1 -12.23 0.86 -2.69
C MET A 1 -11.46 0.39 -1.46
N THR A 2 -10.28 -0.18 -1.68
CA THR A 2 -9.36 -0.60 -0.63
C THR A 2 -8.58 0.62 -0.11
N ASN A 3 -9.09 1.28 0.93
CA ASN A 3 -8.29 2.26 1.66
C ASN A 3 -7.20 1.57 2.50
N ARG A 4 -6.12 2.29 2.81
CA ARG A 4 -4.94 1.79 3.54
C ARG A 4 -4.95 2.14 5.02
N ILE A 5 -6.10 2.56 5.56
CA ILE A 5 -6.21 3.03 6.95
C ILE A 5 -5.76 1.94 7.92
N ARG A 6 -6.22 0.69 7.70
CA ARG A 6 -5.85 -0.47 8.53
C ARG A 6 -4.35 -0.73 8.52
N ASP A 7 -3.74 -0.71 7.35
CA ASP A 7 -2.32 -1.04 7.16
C ASP A 7 -1.44 0.00 7.86
N LEU A 8 -1.73 1.29 7.63
CA LEU A 8 -0.99 2.41 8.23
C LEU A 8 -1.17 2.46 9.76
N ARG A 9 -2.38 2.19 10.24
CA ARG A 9 -2.66 2.11 11.68
C ARG A 9 -1.87 0.99 12.34
N LYS A 10 -1.88 -0.22 11.74
CA LYS A 10 -1.11 -1.37 12.25
C LYS A 10 0.39 -1.13 12.21
N ALA A 11 0.91 -0.51 11.15
CA ALA A 11 2.33 -0.15 11.06
C ALA A 11 2.78 0.80 12.17
N LYS A 12 1.85 1.61 12.71
CA LYS A 12 2.09 2.50 13.86
C LYS A 12 1.75 1.87 15.21
N GLY A 13 1.38 0.58 15.25
CA GLY A 13 1.02 -0.12 16.49
C GLY A 13 -0.26 0.39 17.16
N MET A 14 -1.11 1.14 16.44
CA MET A 14 -2.33 1.74 17.00
C MET A 14 -3.51 0.77 16.97
N THR A 15 -4.30 0.71 18.04
CA THR A 15 -5.62 0.06 18.03
C THR A 15 -6.67 0.95 17.35
N LEU A 16 -7.87 0.40 17.07
CA LEU A 16 -8.99 1.22 16.56
C LEU A 16 -9.37 2.33 17.55
N ALA A 17 -9.25 2.08 18.85
CA ALA A 17 -9.53 3.05 19.89
C ALA A 17 -8.47 4.16 19.91
N ASP A 18 -7.19 3.81 19.74
CA ASP A 18 -6.10 4.80 19.69
C ASP A 18 -6.25 5.74 18.50
N LEU A 19 -6.54 5.21 17.31
CA LEU A 19 -6.77 6.05 16.13
C LEU A 19 -8.03 6.92 16.30
N ALA A 20 -9.07 6.39 16.93
CA ALA A 20 -10.29 7.15 17.20
C ALA A 20 -10.05 8.30 18.19
N ALA A 21 -9.22 8.08 19.20
CA ALA A 21 -8.81 9.09 20.19
C ALA A 21 -7.87 10.15 19.60
N ALA A 22 -6.98 9.76 18.67
CA ALA A 22 -6.07 10.67 17.98
C ALA A 22 -6.78 11.58 16.95
N CYS A 23 -8.01 11.25 16.54
CA CYS A 23 -8.81 12.09 15.67
C CYS A 23 -9.25 13.40 16.35
N HIS A 24 -9.37 14.47 15.56
CA HIS A 24 -9.87 15.76 16.02
C HIS A 24 -11.08 16.23 15.17
N PRO A 25 -12.28 16.38 15.75
CA PRO A 25 -12.66 15.91 17.10
C PRO A 25 -12.54 14.38 17.26
N PRO A 26 -12.38 13.87 18.51
CA PRO A 26 -12.34 12.44 18.79
C PRO A 26 -13.58 11.72 18.28
N THR A 27 -13.42 10.45 17.94
CA THR A 27 -14.52 9.60 17.45
C THR A 27 -14.54 8.24 18.16
N THR A 28 -15.28 7.28 17.63
CA THR A 28 -15.40 5.93 18.19
C THR A 28 -14.62 4.91 17.37
N ALA A 29 -14.09 3.88 18.03
CA ALA A 29 -13.44 2.74 17.37
C ALA A 29 -14.33 2.07 16.31
N GLN A 30 -15.66 2.04 16.56
CA GLN A 30 -16.64 1.53 15.60
C GLN A 30 -16.67 2.35 14.30
N THR A 31 -16.57 3.67 14.39
CA THR A 31 -16.53 4.55 13.22
C THR A 31 -15.29 4.28 12.38
N ILE A 32 -14.14 4.14 13.02
CA ILE A 32 -12.88 3.77 12.35
C ILE A 32 -13.01 2.39 11.69
N GLY A 33 -13.53 1.40 12.41
CA GLY A 33 -13.73 0.05 11.87
C GLY A 33 -14.64 0.03 10.63
N ARG A 34 -15.71 0.83 10.63
CA ARG A 34 -16.58 1.01 9.45
C ARG A 34 -15.86 1.68 8.27
N LEU A 35 -14.96 2.63 8.52
CA LEU A 35 -14.15 3.26 7.48
C LEU A 35 -13.13 2.28 6.91
N GLU A 36 -12.45 1.50 7.75
CA GLU A 36 -11.49 0.46 7.30
C GLU A 36 -12.13 -0.63 6.43
N THR A 37 -13.37 -0.99 6.74
CA THR A 37 -14.11 -2.04 6.02
C THR A 37 -14.92 -1.52 4.83
N GLY A 38 -14.96 -0.21 4.60
CA GLY A 38 -15.73 0.40 3.53
C GLY A 38 -17.25 0.42 3.77
N MET A 39 -17.75 -0.05 4.92
CA MET A 39 -19.16 0.11 5.33
C MET A 39 -19.55 1.58 5.52
N ARG A 40 -18.57 2.47 5.62
CA ARG A 40 -18.76 3.92 5.50
C ARG A 40 -17.81 4.45 4.44
N SER A 41 -18.31 5.30 3.55
CA SER A 41 -17.47 6.01 2.58
C SER A 41 -16.50 6.95 3.30
N LEU A 42 -15.26 6.97 2.81
CA LEU A 42 -14.22 7.87 3.30
C LEU A 42 -14.38 9.23 2.60
N SER A 43 -15.11 10.15 3.21
CA SER A 43 -15.21 11.53 2.70
C SER A 43 -13.87 12.25 2.81
N LEU A 44 -13.68 13.32 2.04
CA LEU A 44 -12.47 14.17 2.11
C LEU A 44 -12.21 14.70 3.54
N THR A 45 -13.27 15.09 4.26
CA THR A 45 -13.17 15.51 5.66
C THR A 45 -12.61 14.40 6.56
N TRP A 46 -13.08 13.17 6.38
CA TRP A 46 -12.56 12.02 7.13
C TRP A 46 -11.15 11.66 6.70
N MET A 47 -10.83 11.75 5.42
CA MET A 47 -9.49 11.50 4.88
C MET A 47 -8.48 12.43 5.56
N ASN A 48 -8.73 13.75 5.57
CA ASN A 48 -7.86 14.72 6.21
C ASN A 48 -7.72 14.47 7.72
N ARG A 49 -8.82 14.14 8.40
CA ARG A 49 -8.82 13.85 9.83
C ARG A 49 -7.99 12.61 10.19
N ILE A 50 -8.18 11.52 9.45
CA ILE A 50 -7.48 10.26 9.67
C ILE A 50 -6.00 10.39 9.29
N ALA A 51 -5.71 11.10 8.21
CA ALA A 51 -4.34 11.39 7.78
C ALA A 51 -3.57 12.18 8.83
N ALA A 52 -4.20 13.22 9.40
CA ALA A 52 -3.64 13.99 10.51
C ALA A 52 -3.41 13.11 11.76
N ALA A 53 -4.38 12.27 12.13
CA ALA A 53 -4.25 11.37 13.28
C ALA A 53 -3.15 10.31 13.10
N LEU A 54 -2.89 9.89 11.86
CA LEU A 54 -1.81 8.97 11.51
C LEU A 54 -0.49 9.69 11.23
N GLY A 55 -0.47 11.02 11.07
CA GLY A 55 0.70 11.78 10.65
C GLY A 55 1.22 11.38 9.27
N VAL A 56 0.31 11.25 8.30
CA VAL A 56 0.62 10.91 6.89
C VAL A 56 -0.08 11.88 5.95
N ASP A 57 0.33 11.91 4.69
CA ASP A 57 -0.38 12.65 3.64
C ASP A 57 -1.76 12.01 3.33
N PRO A 58 -2.85 12.80 3.15
CA PRO A 58 -4.17 12.27 2.83
C PRO A 58 -4.22 11.31 1.63
N ALA A 59 -3.44 11.55 0.58
CA ALA A 59 -3.39 10.67 -0.59
C ALA A 59 -2.79 9.30 -0.26
N SER A 60 -1.92 9.21 0.77
CA SER A 60 -1.35 7.93 1.22
C SER A 60 -2.37 6.96 1.81
N LEU A 61 -3.55 7.47 2.22
CA LEU A 61 -4.67 6.63 2.68
C LEU A 61 -5.34 5.87 1.54
N MET A 62 -5.15 6.32 0.30
CA MET A 62 -5.68 5.66 -0.88
C MET A 62 -4.68 4.62 -1.36
N ARG A 63 -5.16 3.44 -1.71
CA ARG A 63 -4.37 2.52 -2.54
C ARG A 63 -4.35 3.15 -3.92
N ALA A 64 -3.17 3.44 -4.46
CA ALA A 64 -3.05 3.71 -5.89
C ALA A 64 -3.64 2.49 -6.59
N ASP A 65 -4.65 2.69 -7.45
CA ASP A 65 -5.07 1.63 -8.36
C ASP A 65 -3.79 1.14 -9.03
N SER A 66 -3.57 -0.18 -8.91
CA SER A 66 -2.39 -0.91 -9.35
C SER A 66 -1.57 -0.10 -10.33
N ALA A 67 -0.55 0.59 -9.82
CA ALA A 67 0.44 1.19 -10.70
C ALA A 67 0.94 0.04 -11.57
N ASP A 68 0.99 0.26 -12.89
CA ASP A 68 1.55 -0.73 -13.80
C ASP A 68 2.84 -1.27 -13.18
N PRO A 69 3.03 -2.60 -13.16
CA PRO A 69 4.23 -3.18 -12.58
C PRO A 69 5.45 -2.49 -13.16
N ALA A 70 6.49 -2.32 -12.34
CA ALA A 70 7.74 -1.77 -12.81
C ALA A 70 8.22 -2.64 -13.99
N ARG A 71 8.56 -2.01 -15.12
CA ARG A 71 9.01 -2.71 -16.33
C ARG A 71 10.45 -2.38 -16.62
N ILE A 72 11.23 -3.42 -16.92
CA ILE A 72 12.60 -3.30 -17.43
C ILE A 72 12.48 -3.10 -18.94
N VAL A 73 13.02 -1.99 -19.43
CA VAL A 73 12.96 -1.60 -20.87
C VAL A 73 14.33 -1.54 -21.54
N ALA A 74 15.39 -1.56 -20.75
CA ALA A 74 16.77 -1.48 -21.21
C ALA A 74 17.72 -2.17 -20.22
N GLU A 75 18.87 -2.64 -20.71
CA GLU A 75 19.97 -3.17 -19.92
C GLU A 75 21.16 -2.19 -19.99
N LEU A 76 21.88 -2.02 -18.87
CA LEU A 76 23.07 -1.20 -18.82
C LEU A 76 24.30 -2.05 -19.18
N THR A 77 24.91 -1.78 -20.33
CA THR A 77 26.12 -2.46 -20.81
C THR A 77 27.34 -1.56 -20.66
N ALA A 78 28.53 -2.09 -20.96
CA ALA A 78 29.78 -1.32 -20.94
C ALA A 78 29.78 -0.13 -21.93
N THR A 79 28.92 -0.16 -22.95
CA THR A 79 28.81 0.90 -23.97
C THR A 79 27.65 1.87 -23.72
N GLY A 80 26.82 1.63 -22.70
CA GLY A 80 25.68 2.47 -22.34
C GLY A 80 24.39 1.67 -22.14
N ALA A 81 23.26 2.37 -22.09
CA ALA A 81 21.94 1.74 -21.98
C ALA A 81 21.50 1.21 -23.35
N GLU A 82 21.21 -0.08 -23.44
CA GLU A 82 20.72 -0.76 -24.64
C GLU A 82 19.28 -1.21 -24.46
N ALA A 83 18.40 -0.89 -25.41
CA ALA A 83 16.98 -1.20 -25.32
C ALA A 83 16.70 -2.70 -25.49
N LEU A 84 15.75 -3.23 -24.72
CA LEU A 84 15.28 -4.60 -24.89
C LEU A 84 14.38 -4.75 -26.12
N THR A 85 14.39 -5.94 -26.74
CA THR A 85 13.48 -6.26 -27.86
C THR A 85 12.00 -6.21 -27.46
N ALA A 86 11.71 -6.48 -26.19
CA ALA A 86 10.39 -6.29 -25.57
C ALA A 86 10.55 -5.98 -24.07
N PRO A 87 9.67 -5.15 -23.47
CA PRO A 87 9.66 -4.92 -22.03
C PRO A 87 9.49 -6.22 -21.24
N ARG A 88 10.14 -6.31 -20.08
CA ARG A 88 10.01 -7.41 -19.13
C ARG A 88 9.46 -6.89 -17.80
N ASP A 89 8.58 -7.65 -17.15
CA ASP A 89 8.05 -7.27 -15.85
C ASP A 89 9.10 -7.49 -14.75
N ALA A 90 9.27 -6.49 -13.89
CA ALA A 90 10.07 -6.61 -12.67
C ALA A 90 9.18 -7.19 -11.57
N VAL A 91 9.33 -8.49 -11.33
CA VAL A 91 8.62 -9.21 -10.27
C VAL A 91 9.42 -9.14 -8.97
N LEU A 92 8.76 -8.77 -7.87
CA LEU A 92 9.39 -8.77 -6.56
C LEU A 92 9.68 -10.21 -6.10
N PRO A 93 10.78 -10.47 -5.36
CA PRO A 93 11.04 -11.81 -4.82
C PRO A 93 9.90 -12.37 -3.96
N SER A 94 9.17 -11.50 -3.25
CA SER A 94 7.98 -11.89 -2.47
C SER A 94 6.85 -12.46 -3.32
N ASP A 95 6.76 -12.05 -4.58
CA ASP A 95 5.67 -12.39 -5.48
C ASP A 95 6.00 -13.66 -6.28
N LEU A 96 7.29 -13.92 -6.53
CA LEU A 96 7.79 -15.20 -7.08
C LEU A 96 7.50 -16.41 -6.16
N ALA A 97 7.49 -16.21 -4.85
CA ALA A 97 7.29 -17.29 -3.86
C ALA A 97 5.82 -17.69 -3.66
N THR A 98 4.88 -17.15 -4.45
CA THR A 98 3.43 -17.40 -4.28
C THR A 98 2.90 -18.63 -4.98
N ASP A 99 3.75 -19.43 -5.64
CA ASP A 99 3.37 -20.75 -6.12
C ASP A 99 3.65 -21.79 -5.01
N PRO A 100 2.61 -22.31 -4.31
CA PRO A 100 2.79 -23.25 -3.21
C PRO A 100 3.39 -24.59 -3.64
N ASP A 101 3.53 -24.84 -4.94
CA ASP A 101 4.11 -26.07 -5.52
C ASP A 101 5.41 -25.81 -6.31
N ALA A 102 5.94 -24.58 -6.31
CA ALA A 102 7.19 -24.29 -7.01
C ALA A 102 8.42 -24.78 -6.20
N PRO A 103 9.35 -25.53 -6.84
CA PRO A 103 10.57 -25.94 -6.18
C PRO A 103 11.40 -24.71 -5.77
N ALA A 104 12.00 -24.78 -4.58
CA ALA A 104 12.83 -23.71 -4.05
C ALA A 104 13.87 -23.25 -5.09
N PRO A 105 14.01 -21.94 -5.34
CA PRO A 105 14.96 -21.45 -6.32
C PRO A 105 16.38 -21.81 -5.88
N MET A 106 17.04 -22.70 -6.64
CA MET A 106 18.47 -22.95 -6.49
C MET A 106 19.22 -21.71 -6.97
N VAL A 107 19.85 -21.02 -6.02
CA VAL A 107 20.84 -19.97 -6.30
C VAL A 107 22.18 -20.67 -6.53
N LEU A 108 22.76 -20.49 -7.73
CA LEU A 108 24.14 -20.88 -8.05
C LEU A 108 25.13 -19.92 -7.39
#